data_AF-A0A831L7Y3-F1
#
_entry.id   AF-A0A831L7Y3-F1
#
_cell.length_a   1.000
_cell.length_b   1.000
_cell.length_c   1.000
_cell.angle_alpha   90.00
_cell.angle_beta   90.00
_cell.angle_gamma   90.00
#
_symmetry.space_group_name_H-M   'P 1'
#
loop_
_entity.id
_entity.type
_entity.pdbx_description
1 polymer ?
#
loop_
_entity_poly.entity_id
_entity_poly.type
_entity_poly.pdbx_seq_one_letter_code
_entity_poly.pdbx_strand_id
1 'polypeptide(L)'
;MYRVAKLNGSSESFSPQKLKLSILRAAQDVGVEVDGEVDFAVNRDVGSWELADMIHLELLKKAIDKPELAEVAKSHLLGRVYKEVFGKDFLKTKAGYRERAVLRFRQLAAESGLLKPESLELLSLFEPRPDFDKALSYNALRLFTNGNYALRDSGFRLAETPSMAAWRVATAVAREPAAARRYYDAITTQRIVPASPFWFNAWTRKEMFASCFTLEVEDCLSSITHPGRYCIYDALAYSGIIQQLGGGVGYDFSLLRPEGDVVRGSVGVASGPISFMKLFDTNVEVIKQGGKRRGAQMGTLHVWHPDVRKFIKAKTGELKDAHLQNFNISVFVDDTFMEKALGADDDPKYPLINPRIFYDKTGRKPVEYVDIRKEAEVPKETVWGEVDARDLFREIAEGAWDSGDPGLIYKANLNASNPLLGEEIEVARYKFKYVWRSVNPCVTGDTRVLTRHGYMPIAEVYRRAKEQGEVVLLTEGVEK
;
A
#
# COMPACT_ATOMS: atom_id res chain seq x y z
N MET A 1 21.74 39.27 1.67
CA MET A 1 21.38 38.54 0.43
C MET A 1 21.42 37.06 0.75
N TYR A 2 20.29 36.37 0.62
CA TYR A 2 20.16 34.96 1.02
C TYR A 2 20.87 34.01 0.07
N ARG A 3 21.19 32.80 0.54
CA ARG A 3 21.88 31.73 -0.19
C ARG A 3 20.93 30.61 -0.59
N VAL A 4 21.28 29.89 -1.65
CA VAL A 4 20.55 28.72 -2.14
C VAL A 4 21.47 27.49 -2.11
N ALA A 5 21.28 26.61 -1.13
CA ALA A 5 22.05 25.39 -0.92
C ALA A 5 21.79 24.33 -2.01
N LYS A 6 22.85 23.66 -2.45
CA LYS A 6 22.82 22.63 -3.52
C LYS A 6 22.97 21.23 -2.94
N LEU A 7 22.48 20.23 -3.69
CA LEU A 7 22.58 18.80 -3.33
C LEU A 7 24.03 18.33 -3.12
N ASN A 8 25.01 18.96 -3.79
CA ASN A 8 26.43 18.67 -3.65
C ASN A 8 27.12 19.52 -2.56
N GLY A 9 26.37 19.99 -1.55
CA GLY A 9 26.88 20.76 -0.41
C GLY A 9 27.28 22.22 -0.70
N SER A 10 27.45 22.62 -1.96
CA SER A 10 27.79 24.02 -2.29
C SER A 10 26.60 24.97 -2.07
N SER A 11 26.88 26.25 -1.91
CA SER A 11 25.85 27.30 -1.86
C SER A 11 26.27 28.51 -2.69
N GLU A 12 25.30 29.12 -3.36
CA GLU A 12 25.45 30.35 -4.15
C GLU A 12 24.43 31.38 -3.65
N SER A 13 24.67 32.67 -3.88
CA SER A 13 23.68 33.71 -3.62
C SER A 13 22.42 33.50 -4.46
N PHE A 14 21.25 33.82 -3.90
CA PHE A 14 19.99 33.87 -4.63
C PHE A 14 20.07 34.91 -5.76
N SER A 15 19.56 34.55 -6.94
CA SER A 15 19.49 35.43 -8.12
C SER A 15 18.09 35.33 -8.76
N PRO A 16 17.28 36.40 -8.69
CA PRO A 16 16.00 36.48 -9.38
C PRO A 16 16.11 36.27 -10.89
N GLN A 17 17.18 36.78 -11.52
CA GLN A 17 17.41 36.64 -12.96
C GLN A 17 17.59 35.17 -13.35
N LYS A 18 18.37 34.41 -12.57
CA LYS A 18 18.56 32.97 -12.74
C LYS A 18 17.27 32.17 -12.50
N LEU A 19 16.38 32.69 -11.66
CA LEU A 19 15.04 32.14 -11.41
C LEU A 19 14.11 32.38 -12.62
N LYS A 20 13.94 33.63 -13.05
CA LYS A 20 13.10 34.01 -14.22
C LYS A 20 13.56 33.26 -15.48
N LEU A 21 14.87 33.13 -15.72
CA LEU A 21 15.42 32.33 -16.84
C LEU A 21 15.14 30.82 -16.72
N SER A 22 14.96 30.27 -15.52
CA SER A 22 14.58 28.85 -15.33
C SER A 22 13.10 28.63 -15.66
N ILE A 23 12.24 29.59 -15.29
CA ILE A 23 10.79 29.56 -15.54
C ILE A 23 10.49 29.84 -17.02
N LEU A 24 11.06 30.89 -17.61
CA LEU A 24 10.92 31.23 -19.04
C LEU A 24 11.31 30.06 -19.94
N ARG A 25 12.39 29.34 -19.63
CA ARG A 25 12.79 28.13 -20.36
C ARG A 25 11.74 27.01 -20.22
N ALA A 26 11.22 26.78 -19.02
CA ALA A 26 10.19 25.77 -18.79
C ALA A 26 8.89 26.11 -19.52
N ALA A 27 8.56 27.40 -19.66
CA ALA A 27 7.39 27.86 -20.40
C ALA A 27 7.58 27.76 -21.93
N GLN A 28 8.74 28.19 -22.45
CA GLN A 28 9.15 27.98 -23.84
C GLN A 28 9.11 26.49 -24.23
N ASP A 29 9.51 25.61 -23.32
CA ASP A 29 9.50 24.15 -23.50
C ASP A 29 8.09 23.53 -23.65
N VAL A 30 7.02 24.28 -23.36
CA VAL A 30 5.61 23.90 -23.55
C VAL A 30 4.81 24.90 -24.40
N GLY A 31 5.46 25.91 -25.01
CA GLY A 31 4.81 26.92 -25.84
C GLY A 31 3.96 27.95 -25.09
N VAL A 32 4.23 28.16 -23.80
CA VAL A 32 3.51 29.11 -22.94
C VAL A 32 4.33 30.39 -22.74
N GLU A 33 3.68 31.55 -22.78
CA GLU A 33 4.28 32.83 -22.42
C GLU A 33 4.11 33.12 -20.91
N VAL A 34 5.13 33.71 -20.29
CA VAL A 34 5.13 34.09 -18.87
C VAL A 34 5.85 35.44 -18.75
N ASP A 35 5.11 36.50 -18.49
CA ASP A 35 5.69 37.80 -18.15
C ASP A 35 5.20 38.32 -16.79
N GLY A 36 6.09 38.20 -15.80
CA GLY A 36 5.92 38.80 -14.48
C GLY A 36 4.99 38.04 -13.55
N GLU A 37 4.23 37.03 -13.99
CA GLU A 37 3.29 36.32 -13.09
C GLU A 37 3.98 35.65 -11.91
N VAL A 38 5.24 35.24 -12.05
CA VAL A 38 6.07 34.65 -10.99
C VAL A 38 7.24 35.57 -10.64
N ASP A 39 6.93 36.73 -10.06
CA ASP A 39 7.92 37.45 -9.25
C ASP A 39 8.03 36.80 -7.86
N PHE A 40 9.25 36.58 -7.39
CA PHE A 40 9.51 35.66 -6.29
C PHE A 40 10.76 36.04 -5.49
N ALA A 41 10.57 36.29 -4.20
CA ALA A 41 11.63 36.59 -3.24
C ALA A 41 11.74 35.49 -2.17
N VAL A 42 12.96 35.22 -1.72
CA VAL A 42 13.22 34.40 -0.53
C VAL A 42 13.49 35.31 0.67
N ASN A 43 12.99 34.92 1.85
CA ASN A 43 13.18 35.61 3.13
C ASN A 43 14.13 34.85 4.09
N ARG A 44 14.71 33.73 3.63
CA ARG A 44 15.69 32.91 4.33
C ARG A 44 16.64 32.24 3.34
N ASP A 45 17.72 31.66 3.85
CA ASP A 45 18.53 30.71 3.07
C ASP A 45 17.69 29.45 2.82
N VAL A 46 17.67 28.95 1.58
CA VAL A 46 16.77 27.87 1.14
C VAL A 46 17.50 26.73 0.44
N GLY A 47 16.94 25.52 0.53
CA GLY A 47 17.34 24.38 -0.29
C GLY A 47 17.00 24.60 -1.76
N SER A 48 17.86 24.13 -2.68
CA SER A 48 17.56 24.20 -4.12
C SER A 48 16.40 23.30 -4.55
N TRP A 49 15.93 22.35 -3.72
CA TRP A 49 14.66 21.63 -3.92
C TRP A 49 13.48 22.50 -3.44
N GLU A 50 13.48 22.88 -2.16
CA GLU A 50 12.53 23.85 -1.56
C GLU A 50 12.24 25.06 -2.46
N LEU A 51 13.28 25.73 -2.99
CA LEU A 51 13.11 26.87 -3.90
C LEU A 51 12.31 26.52 -5.17
N ALA A 52 12.50 25.32 -5.75
CA ALA A 52 11.72 24.92 -6.91
C ALA A 52 10.29 24.51 -6.53
N ASP A 53 10.12 23.86 -5.37
CA ASP A 53 8.82 23.48 -4.84
C ASP A 53 7.95 24.73 -4.56
N MET A 54 8.56 25.82 -4.08
CA MET A 54 7.89 27.12 -3.90
C MET A 54 7.48 27.76 -5.25
N ILE A 55 8.34 27.70 -6.28
CA ILE A 55 7.97 28.13 -7.66
C ILE A 55 6.81 27.30 -8.19
N HIS A 56 6.85 25.97 -8.00
CA HIS A 56 5.79 25.07 -8.45
C HIS A 56 4.46 25.37 -7.76
N LEU A 57 4.47 25.60 -6.44
CA LEU A 57 3.28 26.02 -5.70
C LEU A 57 2.74 27.37 -6.23
N GLU A 58 3.59 28.35 -6.52
CA GLU A 58 3.15 29.65 -7.01
C GLU A 58 2.56 29.60 -8.43
N LEU A 59 3.19 28.83 -9.33
CA LEU A 59 2.63 28.53 -10.66
C LEU A 59 1.28 27.80 -10.56
N LEU A 60 1.15 26.84 -9.64
CA LEU A 60 -0.08 26.04 -9.47
C LEU A 60 -1.23 26.81 -8.82
N LYS A 61 -0.95 27.79 -7.93
CA LYS A 61 -1.97 28.75 -7.48
C LYS A 61 -2.52 29.56 -8.66
N LYS A 62 -1.61 30.12 -9.46
CA LYS A 62 -1.96 30.97 -10.62
C LYS A 62 -2.58 30.16 -11.76
N ALA A 63 -2.38 28.84 -11.78
CA ALA A 63 -3.07 27.92 -12.67
C ALA A 63 -4.57 27.72 -12.36
N ILE A 64 -5.09 28.31 -11.29
CA ILE A 64 -6.54 28.46 -11.08
C ILE A 64 -7.12 29.45 -12.10
N ASP A 65 -6.40 30.55 -12.38
CA ASP A 65 -6.84 31.62 -13.30
C ASP A 65 -6.25 31.45 -14.73
N LYS A 66 -5.05 30.86 -14.83
CA LYS A 66 -4.29 30.61 -16.08
C LYS A 66 -3.82 29.15 -16.16
N PRO A 67 -4.69 28.18 -16.52
CA PRO A 67 -4.41 26.73 -16.44
C PRO A 67 -3.10 26.28 -17.10
N GLU A 68 -2.65 26.97 -18.15
CA GLU A 68 -1.39 26.74 -18.85
C GLU A 68 -0.14 26.83 -17.94
N LEU A 69 -0.22 27.57 -16.83
CA LEU A 69 0.87 27.65 -15.84
C LEU A 69 1.13 26.31 -15.11
N ALA A 70 0.15 25.39 -15.08
CA ALA A 70 0.37 24.03 -14.58
C ALA A 70 1.31 23.22 -15.48
N GLU A 71 1.26 23.45 -16.80
CA GLU A 71 2.18 22.83 -17.76
C GLU A 71 3.59 23.42 -17.64
N VAL A 72 3.71 24.72 -17.33
CA VAL A 72 5.00 25.34 -16.97
C VAL A 72 5.57 24.73 -15.69
N ALA A 73 4.73 24.49 -14.66
CA ALA A 73 5.15 23.82 -13.43
C ALA A 73 5.63 22.38 -13.67
N LYS A 74 4.88 21.61 -14.47
CA LYS A 74 5.25 20.26 -14.94
C LYS A 74 6.59 20.29 -15.67
N SER A 75 6.74 21.17 -16.65
CA SER A 75 7.96 21.34 -17.46
C SER A 75 9.17 21.68 -16.60
N HIS A 76 9.02 22.59 -15.63
CA HIS A 76 10.08 22.96 -14.69
C HIS A 76 10.47 21.79 -13.76
N LEU A 77 9.50 20.97 -13.33
CA LEU A 77 9.77 19.74 -12.56
C LEU A 77 10.50 18.69 -13.40
N LEU A 78 10.06 18.45 -14.64
CA LEU A 78 10.67 17.48 -15.54
C LEU A 78 12.10 17.89 -15.95
N GLY A 79 12.32 19.17 -16.26
CA GLY A 79 13.64 19.74 -16.48
C GLY A 79 14.57 19.59 -15.28
N ARG A 80 14.03 19.53 -14.06
CA ARG A 80 14.81 19.18 -12.86
C ARG A 80 15.22 17.71 -12.85
N VAL A 81 14.29 16.78 -13.13
CA VAL A 81 14.58 15.34 -13.22
C VAL A 81 15.69 15.08 -14.24
N TYR A 82 15.54 15.59 -15.47
CA TYR A 82 16.55 15.46 -16.52
C TYR A 82 17.91 16.05 -16.12
N LYS A 83 17.94 17.21 -15.46
CA LYS A 83 19.20 17.82 -14.98
C LYS A 83 19.92 16.94 -13.94
N GLU A 84 19.17 16.28 -13.07
CA GLU A 84 19.70 15.45 -11.97
C GLU A 84 20.15 14.07 -12.46
N VAL A 85 19.48 13.52 -13.47
CA VAL A 85 19.76 12.18 -14.05
C VAL A 85 20.76 12.22 -15.22
N PHE A 86 20.68 13.24 -16.09
CA PHE A 86 21.43 13.33 -17.36
C PHE A 86 22.43 14.49 -17.46
N GLY A 87 22.43 15.41 -16.49
CA GLY A 87 23.29 16.59 -16.47
C GLY A 87 22.64 17.89 -16.98
N LYS A 88 23.27 19.03 -16.65
CA LYS A 88 22.79 20.38 -17.01
C LYS A 88 22.89 20.66 -18.52
N ASP A 89 23.80 19.98 -19.21
CA ASP A 89 24.01 20.07 -20.65
C ASP A 89 22.87 19.42 -21.45
N PHE A 90 22.30 18.30 -20.98
CA PHE A 90 21.16 17.64 -21.62
C PHE A 90 19.99 18.62 -21.83
N LEU A 91 19.72 19.54 -20.89
CA LEU A 91 18.66 20.53 -21.05
C LEU A 91 18.84 21.45 -22.28
N LYS A 92 20.07 21.64 -22.79
CA LYS A 92 20.35 22.48 -23.96
C LYS A 92 19.92 21.84 -25.27
N THR A 93 20.09 20.54 -25.42
CA THR A 93 19.90 19.82 -26.70
C THR A 93 18.76 18.82 -26.66
N LYS A 94 18.40 18.33 -25.46
CA LYS A 94 17.48 17.20 -25.21
C LYS A 94 17.86 15.92 -25.99
N ALA A 95 19.11 15.84 -26.43
CA ALA A 95 19.63 14.82 -27.33
C ALA A 95 20.52 13.79 -26.61
N GLY A 96 20.64 12.61 -27.21
CA GLY A 96 21.41 11.49 -26.65
C GLY A 96 20.74 10.85 -25.43
N TYR A 97 19.39 10.82 -25.37
CA TYR A 97 18.64 10.30 -24.24
C TYR A 97 18.97 8.83 -23.98
N ARG A 98 18.99 7.98 -25.02
CA ARG A 98 19.24 6.54 -24.88
C ARG A 98 20.66 6.27 -24.39
N GLU A 99 21.64 6.96 -24.94
CA GLU A 99 23.06 6.82 -24.60
C GLU A 99 23.29 7.19 -23.13
N ARG A 100 22.65 8.28 -22.68
CA ARG A 100 22.71 8.73 -21.28
C ARG A 100 21.94 7.80 -20.34
N ALA A 101 20.78 7.28 -20.74
CA ALA A 101 20.03 6.30 -19.96
C ALA A 101 20.80 4.98 -19.77
N VAL A 102 21.36 4.43 -20.84
CA VAL A 102 22.19 3.21 -20.81
C VAL A 102 23.47 3.43 -20.01
N LEU A 103 24.15 4.57 -20.17
CA LEU A 103 25.30 4.94 -19.33
C LEU A 103 24.90 5.01 -17.84
N ARG A 104 23.76 5.65 -17.54
CA ARG A 104 23.28 5.77 -16.16
C ARG A 104 22.91 4.41 -15.55
N PHE A 105 22.27 3.50 -16.30
CA PHE A 105 22.04 2.14 -15.82
C PHE A 105 23.36 1.40 -15.49
N ARG A 106 24.40 1.54 -16.33
CA ARG A 106 25.74 0.97 -16.05
C ARG A 106 26.34 1.52 -14.76
N GLN A 107 26.24 2.83 -14.51
CA GLN A 107 26.67 3.43 -13.24
C GLN A 107 25.90 2.86 -12.04
N LEU A 108 24.58 2.69 -12.16
CA LEU A 108 23.74 2.19 -11.06
C LEU A 108 23.97 0.69 -10.76
N ALA A 109 24.47 -0.08 -11.74
CA ALA A 109 24.91 -1.45 -11.52
C ALA A 109 26.33 -1.53 -10.95
N ALA A 110 27.28 -0.76 -11.50
CA ALA A 110 28.71 -0.87 -11.17
C ALA A 110 29.17 0.01 -9.99
N GLU A 111 28.79 1.28 -9.95
CA GLU A 111 29.31 2.26 -8.98
C GLU A 111 28.54 2.23 -7.65
N SER A 112 27.21 2.14 -7.71
CA SER A 112 26.36 2.13 -6.51
C SER A 112 25.88 0.72 -6.12
N GLY A 113 26.03 -0.28 -6.99
CA GLY A 113 25.54 -1.64 -6.77
C GLY A 113 24.03 -1.73 -6.53
N LEU A 114 23.27 -0.69 -6.92
CA LEU A 114 21.84 -0.55 -6.69
C LEU A 114 21.03 -1.44 -7.62
N LEU A 115 21.49 -1.59 -8.86
CA LEU A 115 20.97 -2.55 -9.83
C LEU A 115 21.82 -3.82 -9.86
N LYS A 116 21.17 -4.95 -10.13
CA LYS A 116 21.78 -6.23 -10.42
C LYS A 116 22.56 -6.16 -11.75
N PRO A 117 23.82 -6.64 -11.85
CA PRO A 117 24.63 -6.53 -13.06
C PRO A 117 23.99 -7.12 -14.32
N GLU A 118 23.30 -8.26 -14.20
CA GLU A 118 22.62 -8.95 -15.29
C GLU A 118 21.47 -8.13 -15.92
N SER A 119 20.98 -7.09 -15.24
CA SER A 119 19.97 -6.18 -15.79
C SER A 119 20.45 -5.44 -17.05
N LEU A 120 21.76 -5.23 -17.20
CA LEU A 120 22.35 -4.41 -18.27
C LEU A 120 22.17 -5.02 -19.67
N GLU A 121 22.04 -6.34 -19.75
CA GLU A 121 21.75 -7.06 -21.01
C GLU A 121 20.40 -6.64 -21.57
N LEU A 122 19.40 -6.46 -20.72
CA LEU A 122 18.02 -6.13 -21.10
C LEU A 122 17.76 -4.61 -21.13
N LEU A 123 18.46 -3.84 -20.28
CA LEU A 123 18.38 -2.37 -20.17
C LEU A 123 19.06 -1.59 -21.33
N SER A 124 19.29 -2.24 -22.47
CA SER A 124 19.81 -1.58 -23.69
C SER A 124 19.13 -2.00 -25.01
N LEU A 125 18.19 -2.95 -24.97
CA LEU A 125 17.70 -3.67 -26.15
C LEU A 125 16.69 -2.93 -27.05
N PHE A 126 16.07 -1.86 -26.59
CA PHE A 126 15.10 -1.11 -27.39
C PHE A 126 15.18 0.40 -27.14
N GLU A 127 14.58 1.17 -28.05
CA GLU A 127 14.51 2.62 -27.92
C GLU A 127 13.56 3.04 -26.78
N PRO A 128 14.00 3.93 -25.87
CA PRO A 128 13.14 4.49 -24.86
C PRO A 128 12.17 5.53 -25.46
N ARG A 129 11.06 5.74 -24.77
CA ARG A 129 10.02 6.73 -25.11
C ARG A 129 10.10 7.91 -24.14
N PRO A 130 10.89 8.96 -24.41
CA PRO A 130 10.99 10.13 -23.53
C PRO A 130 9.69 10.96 -23.50
N ASP A 131 8.80 10.82 -24.47
CA ASP A 131 7.50 11.52 -24.49
C ASP A 131 6.53 11.05 -23.39
N PHE A 132 6.72 9.84 -22.85
CA PHE A 132 6.01 9.38 -21.66
C PHE A 132 6.23 10.32 -20.47
N ASP A 133 7.46 10.82 -20.28
CA ASP A 133 7.80 11.73 -19.18
C ASP A 133 7.03 13.06 -19.28
N LYS A 134 6.67 13.49 -20.50
CA LYS A 134 5.90 14.71 -20.79
C LYS A 134 4.39 14.50 -20.61
N ALA A 135 3.92 13.28 -20.87
CA ALA A 135 2.51 12.89 -20.79
C ALA A 135 2.03 12.66 -19.34
N LEU A 136 2.94 12.41 -18.40
CA LEU A 136 2.62 12.36 -16.96
C LEU A 136 2.19 13.73 -16.45
N SER A 137 1.16 13.79 -15.60
CA SER A 137 0.74 15.05 -14.94
C SER A 137 1.78 15.53 -13.94
N TYR A 138 1.72 16.82 -13.56
CA TYR A 138 2.57 17.35 -12.48
C TYR A 138 2.49 16.49 -11.21
N ASN A 139 1.29 16.05 -10.82
CA ASN A 139 1.09 15.21 -9.64
C ASN A 139 1.75 13.83 -9.79
N ALA A 140 1.71 13.21 -10.98
CA ALA A 140 2.38 11.94 -11.24
C ALA A 140 3.91 12.09 -11.18
N LEU A 141 4.47 13.15 -11.78
CA LEU A 141 5.90 13.46 -11.66
C LEU A 141 6.30 13.76 -10.22
N ARG A 142 5.49 14.52 -9.47
CA ARG A 142 5.75 14.87 -8.07
C ARG A 142 5.72 13.63 -7.16
N LEU A 143 4.76 12.74 -7.34
CA LEU A 143 4.73 11.44 -6.66
C LEU A 143 5.97 10.61 -6.99
N PHE A 144 6.37 10.58 -8.27
CA PHE A 144 7.58 9.88 -8.73
C PHE A 144 8.84 10.41 -8.05
N THR A 145 9.04 11.74 -8.02
CA THR A 145 10.24 12.37 -7.44
C THR A 145 10.31 12.33 -5.93
N ASN A 146 9.18 12.33 -5.21
CA ASN A 146 9.15 12.48 -3.75
C ASN A 146 9.56 11.23 -2.95
N GLY A 147 10.43 10.38 -3.52
CA GLY A 147 11.00 9.19 -2.88
C GLY A 147 10.17 7.91 -3.05
N ASN A 148 8.88 8.04 -3.38
CA ASN A 148 7.96 6.91 -3.48
C ASN A 148 8.34 5.90 -4.58
N TYR A 149 8.62 6.37 -5.81
CA TYR A 149 8.79 5.49 -6.97
C TYR A 149 10.22 5.51 -7.53
N ALA A 150 10.79 6.69 -7.79
CA ALA A 150 12.12 6.81 -8.36
C ALA A 150 13.19 6.11 -7.50
N LEU A 151 14.12 5.43 -8.16
CA LEU A 151 15.40 5.07 -7.55
C LEU A 151 16.22 6.35 -7.27
N ARG A 152 17.07 6.27 -6.24
CA ARG A 152 18.02 7.31 -5.88
C ARG A 152 19.42 6.70 -5.70
N ASP A 153 20.45 7.44 -6.08
CA ASP A 153 21.85 7.00 -5.89
C ASP A 153 22.34 7.21 -4.44
N SER A 154 23.58 6.83 -4.16
CA SER A 154 24.21 6.96 -2.83
C SER A 154 24.34 8.40 -2.34
N GLY A 155 24.25 9.40 -3.23
CA GLY A 155 24.14 10.82 -2.88
C GLY A 155 22.70 11.28 -2.69
N PHE A 156 21.75 10.35 -2.55
CA PHE A 156 20.30 10.57 -2.52
C PHE A 156 19.73 11.33 -3.73
N ARG A 157 20.45 11.42 -4.86
CA ARG A 157 19.97 12.09 -6.07
C ARG A 157 19.10 11.17 -6.91
N LEU A 158 18.17 11.72 -7.69
CA LEU A 158 17.38 10.93 -8.65
C LEU A 158 18.29 10.10 -9.57
N ALA A 159 18.02 8.80 -9.63
CA ALA A 159 18.83 7.85 -10.40
C ALA A 159 18.39 7.77 -11.87
N GLU A 160 17.12 8.07 -12.15
CA GLU A 160 16.40 7.70 -13.38
C GLU A 160 15.21 8.66 -13.65
N THR A 161 14.75 8.71 -14.91
CA THR A 161 13.49 9.35 -15.31
C THR A 161 12.30 8.37 -15.19
N PRO A 162 11.03 8.83 -15.28
CA PRO A 162 9.88 7.92 -15.31
C PRO A 162 9.94 6.89 -16.46
N SER A 163 10.42 7.30 -17.64
CA SER A 163 10.58 6.46 -18.83
C SER A 163 11.75 5.48 -18.72
N MET A 164 12.82 5.84 -18.01
CA MET A 164 13.85 4.87 -17.58
C MET A 164 13.29 3.88 -16.55
N ALA A 165 12.53 4.35 -15.56
CA ALA A 165 11.92 3.49 -14.54
C ALA A 165 10.93 2.49 -15.17
N ALA A 166 10.11 2.93 -16.13
CA ALA A 166 9.22 2.07 -16.89
C ALA A 166 9.97 1.00 -17.71
N TRP A 167 11.14 1.34 -18.28
CA TRP A 167 12.01 0.38 -18.99
C TRP A 167 12.59 -0.66 -18.03
N ARG A 168 13.01 -0.21 -16.84
CA ARG A 168 13.51 -1.07 -15.76
C ARG A 168 12.43 -1.99 -15.19
N VAL A 169 11.21 -1.51 -14.97
CA VAL A 169 10.07 -2.35 -14.59
C VAL A 169 9.77 -3.39 -15.67
N ALA A 170 9.64 -2.97 -16.93
CA ALA A 170 9.24 -3.86 -18.02
C ALA A 170 10.25 -5.00 -18.26
N THR A 171 11.54 -4.70 -18.22
CA THR A 171 12.60 -5.72 -18.36
C THR A 171 12.72 -6.64 -17.14
N ALA A 172 12.46 -6.14 -15.92
CA ALA A 172 12.51 -6.97 -14.71
C ALA A 172 11.34 -7.96 -14.63
N VAL A 173 10.15 -7.54 -15.03
CA VAL A 173 8.94 -8.39 -15.06
C VAL A 173 9.03 -9.44 -16.17
N ALA A 174 9.50 -9.04 -17.36
CA ALA A 174 9.54 -9.93 -18.51
C ALA A 174 10.71 -10.91 -18.51
N ARG A 175 11.92 -10.46 -18.12
CA ARG A 175 13.22 -11.12 -18.34
C ARG A 175 13.56 -11.50 -19.80
N GLU A 176 12.64 -11.34 -20.75
CA GLU A 176 12.84 -11.59 -22.19
C GLU A 176 12.51 -10.34 -23.05
N PRO A 177 13.17 -10.12 -24.20
CA PRO A 177 13.13 -8.84 -24.92
C PRO A 177 11.76 -8.43 -25.50
N ALA A 178 10.98 -9.39 -26.00
CA ALA A 178 9.72 -9.16 -26.69
C ALA A 178 8.57 -8.87 -25.71
N ALA A 179 8.44 -9.62 -24.60
CA ALA A 179 7.56 -9.23 -23.50
C ALA A 179 8.04 -7.94 -22.83
N ALA A 180 9.35 -7.73 -22.64
CA ALA A 180 9.85 -6.46 -22.07
C ALA A 180 9.41 -5.27 -22.93
N ARG A 181 9.49 -5.40 -24.26
CA ARG A 181 8.99 -4.38 -25.18
C ARG A 181 7.46 -4.20 -25.09
N ARG A 182 6.67 -5.29 -25.02
CA ARG A 182 5.21 -5.23 -24.86
C ARG A 182 4.78 -4.56 -23.55
N TYR A 183 5.40 -4.93 -22.43
CA TYR A 183 5.16 -4.28 -21.13
C TYR A 183 5.57 -2.81 -21.16
N TYR A 184 6.71 -2.48 -21.75
CA TYR A 184 7.16 -1.08 -21.85
C TYR A 184 6.20 -0.23 -22.68
N ASP A 185 5.76 -0.73 -23.84
CA ASP A 185 4.76 -0.05 -24.67
C ASP A 185 3.41 0.08 -23.93
N ALA A 186 2.98 -0.91 -23.13
CA ALA A 186 1.74 -0.84 -22.35
C ALA A 186 1.81 0.16 -21.17
N ILE A 187 2.95 0.23 -20.47
CA ILE A 187 3.18 1.21 -19.38
C ILE A 187 3.26 2.63 -19.95
N THR A 188 4.06 2.83 -21.00
CA THR A 188 4.29 4.16 -21.59
C THR A 188 3.11 4.70 -22.40
N THR A 189 2.18 3.85 -22.83
CA THR A 189 0.87 4.26 -23.36
C THR A 189 -0.23 4.33 -22.28
N GLN A 190 0.13 4.20 -21.00
CA GLN A 190 -0.77 4.26 -19.84
C GLN A 190 -1.97 3.29 -19.92
N ARG A 191 -1.80 2.15 -20.63
CA ARG A 191 -2.77 1.05 -20.66
C ARG A 191 -2.73 0.21 -19.40
N ILE A 192 -1.56 0.17 -18.74
CA ILE A 192 -1.36 -0.43 -17.41
C ILE A 192 -0.54 0.51 -16.53
N VAL A 193 -0.77 0.45 -15.21
CA VAL A 193 0.08 1.10 -14.20
C VAL A 193 0.53 0.02 -13.21
N PRO A 194 1.81 -0.41 -13.23
CA PRO A 194 2.34 -1.38 -12.27
C PRO A 194 2.21 -0.88 -10.83
N ALA A 195 1.94 -1.79 -9.89
CA ALA A 195 1.85 -1.47 -8.47
C ALA A 195 3.17 -0.90 -7.92
N SER A 196 3.12 -0.14 -6.81
CA SER A 196 4.28 0.63 -6.33
C SER A 196 5.59 -0.19 -6.18
N PRO A 197 5.59 -1.42 -5.63
CA PRO A 197 6.82 -2.21 -5.47
C PRO A 197 7.56 -2.50 -6.78
N PHE A 198 6.85 -2.70 -7.90
CA PHE A 198 7.52 -2.88 -9.20
C PHE A 198 8.48 -1.71 -9.49
N TRP A 199 8.01 -0.48 -9.34
CA TRP A 199 8.81 0.71 -9.60
C TRP A 199 10.03 0.80 -8.69
N PHE A 200 9.88 0.64 -7.37
CA PHE A 200 11.01 0.86 -6.45
C PHE A 200 11.90 -0.38 -6.20
N ASN A 201 11.48 -1.59 -6.57
CA ASN A 201 12.23 -2.84 -6.37
C ASN A 201 12.79 -3.50 -7.66
N ALA A 202 12.23 -3.25 -8.85
CA ALA A 202 12.66 -3.90 -10.11
C ALA A 202 14.17 -3.74 -10.40
N TRP A 203 14.84 -4.86 -10.72
CA TRP A 203 16.28 -5.01 -10.88
C TRP A 203 17.15 -4.63 -9.67
N THR A 204 16.59 -4.30 -8.51
CA THR A 204 17.37 -4.00 -7.31
C THR A 204 17.78 -5.26 -6.54
N ARG A 205 18.60 -5.12 -5.50
CA ARG A 205 18.87 -6.20 -4.54
C ARG A 205 17.65 -6.59 -3.69
N LYS A 206 16.58 -5.78 -3.68
CA LYS A 206 15.34 -5.95 -2.90
C LYS A 206 14.15 -6.31 -3.80
N GLU A 207 14.37 -7.14 -4.81
CA GLU A 207 13.41 -7.37 -5.90
C GLU A 207 12.15 -8.18 -5.48
N MET A 208 11.22 -7.51 -4.80
CA MET A 208 9.90 -8.02 -4.41
C MET A 208 8.80 -7.25 -5.17
N PHE A 209 7.89 -7.98 -5.83
CA PHE A 209 6.79 -7.40 -6.61
C PHE A 209 5.41 -7.53 -5.94
N ALA A 210 5.23 -8.54 -5.07
CA ALA A 210 4.03 -8.68 -4.28
C ALA A 210 3.85 -7.45 -3.37
N SER A 211 2.64 -6.87 -3.36
CA SER A 211 2.31 -5.65 -2.61
C SER A 211 1.51 -5.91 -1.33
N CYS A 212 0.90 -7.10 -1.24
CA CYS A 212 -0.11 -7.45 -0.26
C CYS A 212 0.13 -8.89 0.20
N PHE A 213 0.05 -9.11 1.51
CA PHE A 213 0.33 -10.38 2.16
C PHE A 213 -0.71 -10.62 3.27
N THR A 214 -0.91 -11.88 3.64
CA THR A 214 -1.70 -12.28 4.81
C THR A 214 -0.87 -13.24 5.65
N LEU A 215 -0.80 -13.02 6.97
CA LEU A 215 -0.10 -13.87 7.92
C LEU A 215 -1.09 -14.40 8.96
N GLU A 216 -1.08 -15.71 9.17
CA GLU A 216 -1.77 -16.33 10.30
C GLU A 216 -0.94 -16.12 11.57
N VAL A 217 -1.60 -15.85 12.71
CA VAL A 217 -0.91 -15.62 13.99
C VAL A 217 -1.34 -16.70 14.97
N GLU A 218 -0.53 -17.77 15.09
CA GLU A 218 -0.86 -18.90 15.95
C GLU A 218 -0.65 -18.64 17.44
N ASP A 219 -1.47 -19.31 18.27
CA ASP A 219 -1.43 -19.31 19.74
C ASP A 219 -0.19 -20.03 20.30
N CYS A 220 0.95 -19.36 20.13
CA CYS A 220 2.28 -19.69 20.67
C CYS A 220 3.17 -18.44 20.55
N LEU A 221 4.31 -18.41 21.27
CA LEU A 221 5.24 -17.28 21.19
C LEU A 221 6.20 -17.37 20.00
N SER A 222 6.86 -18.52 19.80
CA SER A 222 7.82 -18.73 18.70
C SER A 222 7.88 -20.19 18.26
N SER A 223 8.10 -20.39 16.97
CA SER A 223 8.43 -21.67 16.32
C SER A 223 9.61 -22.41 16.96
N ILE A 224 10.51 -21.70 17.67
CA ILE A 224 11.63 -22.29 18.44
C ILE A 224 11.11 -23.19 19.57
N THR A 225 10.04 -22.78 20.26
CA THR A 225 9.42 -23.60 21.33
C THR A 225 8.26 -24.45 20.83
N HIS A 226 7.75 -24.16 19.63
CA HIS A 226 6.65 -24.87 18.99
C HIS A 226 6.97 -25.18 17.51
N PRO A 227 7.88 -26.14 17.23
CA PRO A 227 8.32 -26.43 15.86
C PRO A 227 7.16 -26.81 14.94
N GLY A 228 7.12 -26.21 13.75
CA GLY A 228 6.04 -26.42 12.78
C GLY A 228 4.77 -25.60 13.03
N ARG A 229 4.82 -24.59 13.90
CA ARG A 229 3.75 -23.57 14.08
C ARG A 229 4.26 -22.18 13.76
N TYR A 230 3.38 -21.32 13.24
CA TYR A 230 3.72 -19.96 12.81
C TYR A 230 3.27 -18.94 13.88
N CYS A 231 4.10 -18.77 14.90
CA CYS A 231 3.73 -18.12 16.16
C CYS A 231 3.87 -16.59 16.11
N ILE A 232 3.44 -15.93 17.20
CA ILE A 232 3.39 -14.46 17.33
C ILE A 232 4.69 -13.76 16.90
N TYR A 233 5.85 -14.17 17.42
CA TYR A 233 7.12 -13.52 17.09
C TYR A 233 7.65 -13.88 15.70
N ASP A 234 7.29 -15.05 15.15
CA ASP A 234 7.64 -15.40 13.77
C ASP A 234 6.87 -14.48 12.81
N ALA A 235 5.54 -14.39 12.97
CA ALA A 235 4.69 -13.49 12.18
C ALA A 235 5.11 -12.01 12.30
N LEU A 236 5.57 -11.58 13.48
CA LEU A 236 6.12 -10.23 13.71
C LEU A 236 7.43 -9.99 12.94
N ALA A 237 8.33 -10.97 12.90
CA ALA A 237 9.58 -10.88 12.14
C ALA A 237 9.34 -10.86 10.61
N TYR A 238 8.48 -11.76 10.11
CA TYR A 238 8.11 -11.77 8.69
C TYR A 238 7.37 -10.50 8.28
N SER A 239 6.47 -9.99 9.13
CA SER A 239 5.85 -8.67 8.99
C SER A 239 6.88 -7.56 8.76
N GLY A 240 7.90 -7.48 9.61
CA GLY A 240 8.94 -6.45 9.48
C GLY A 240 9.73 -6.55 8.17
N ILE A 241 10.05 -7.77 7.71
CA ILE A 241 10.74 -7.99 6.43
C ILE A 241 9.86 -7.54 5.25
N ILE A 242 8.59 -7.95 5.22
CA ILE A 242 7.63 -7.58 4.18
C ILE A 242 7.45 -6.06 4.10
N GLN A 243 7.31 -5.40 5.25
CA GLN A 243 7.15 -3.94 5.34
C GLN A 243 8.42 -3.19 4.91
N GLN A 244 9.61 -3.70 5.24
CA GLN A 244 10.89 -3.14 4.77
C GLN A 244 11.09 -3.26 3.25
N LEU A 245 10.37 -4.19 2.61
CA LEU A 245 10.33 -4.39 1.15
C LEU A 245 9.14 -3.66 0.49
N GLY A 246 8.30 -2.98 1.28
CA GLY A 246 7.18 -2.13 0.82
C GLY A 246 5.82 -2.82 0.70
N GLY A 247 5.65 -4.01 1.27
CA GLY A 247 4.37 -4.73 1.30
C GLY A 247 3.47 -4.31 2.48
N GLY A 248 2.15 -4.31 2.25
CA GLY A 248 1.13 -4.26 3.30
C GLY A 248 0.72 -5.67 3.76
N VAL A 249 0.30 -5.82 5.02
CA VAL A 249 0.10 -7.13 5.65
C VAL A 249 -1.23 -7.20 6.39
N GLY A 250 -2.06 -8.18 6.05
CA GLY A 250 -3.21 -8.62 6.85
C GLY A 250 -2.81 -9.69 7.86
N TYR A 251 -3.50 -9.72 9.00
CA TYR A 251 -3.28 -10.70 10.06
C TYR A 251 -4.63 -11.22 10.57
N ASP A 252 -4.76 -12.52 10.74
CA ASP A 252 -5.83 -13.09 11.57
C ASP A 252 -5.29 -13.40 12.97
N PHE A 253 -5.87 -12.74 13.98
CA PHE A 253 -5.52 -12.91 15.39
C PHE A 253 -6.48 -13.87 16.12
N SER A 254 -7.49 -14.43 15.43
CA SER A 254 -8.59 -15.22 16.03
C SER A 254 -8.17 -16.55 16.66
N LEU A 255 -6.94 -17.02 16.40
CA LEU A 255 -6.41 -18.21 17.04
C LEU A 255 -5.85 -17.94 18.43
N LEU A 256 -5.40 -16.72 18.72
CA LEU A 256 -4.83 -16.36 20.02
C LEU A 256 -5.87 -16.55 21.12
N ARG A 257 -5.49 -17.19 22.22
CA ARG A 257 -6.41 -17.38 23.35
C ARG A 257 -6.86 -16.04 23.94
N PRO A 258 -8.10 -15.96 24.47
CA PRO A 258 -8.64 -14.70 24.97
C PRO A 258 -7.94 -14.25 26.26
N GLU A 259 -8.08 -12.96 26.56
CA GLU A 259 -7.63 -12.38 27.82
C GLU A 259 -8.29 -13.11 29.02
N GLY A 260 -7.48 -13.43 30.03
CA GLY A 260 -7.93 -14.21 31.19
C GLY A 260 -7.80 -15.74 31.03
N ASP A 261 -7.53 -16.27 29.83
CA ASP A 261 -7.30 -17.72 29.65
C ASP A 261 -5.92 -18.17 30.18
N VAL A 262 -5.82 -19.44 30.56
CA VAL A 262 -4.66 -20.02 31.24
C VAL A 262 -3.45 -20.13 30.31
N VAL A 263 -2.28 -19.70 30.79
CA VAL A 263 -0.99 -19.91 30.11
C VAL A 263 -0.27 -21.10 30.74
N ARG A 264 -0.35 -22.28 30.10
CA ARG A 264 0.35 -23.51 30.55
C ARG A 264 1.84 -23.21 30.78
N GLY A 265 2.35 -23.54 31.97
CA GLY A 265 3.75 -23.27 32.37
C GLY A 265 3.99 -21.90 33.00
N SER A 266 2.97 -21.07 33.17
CA SER A 266 3.01 -19.80 33.91
C SER A 266 1.98 -19.81 35.05
N VAL A 267 2.17 -18.92 36.02
CA VAL A 267 1.17 -18.61 37.07
C VAL A 267 0.19 -17.53 36.59
N GLY A 268 0.47 -16.89 35.45
CA GLY A 268 -0.33 -15.81 34.87
C GLY A 268 -1.39 -16.27 33.86
N VAL A 269 -2.34 -15.37 33.61
CA VAL A 269 -3.33 -15.45 32.52
C VAL A 269 -2.83 -14.75 31.25
N ALA A 270 -3.46 -15.03 30.11
CA ALA A 270 -3.18 -14.37 28.85
C ALA A 270 -3.70 -12.93 28.83
N SER A 271 -3.04 -12.06 28.05
CA SER A 271 -3.42 -10.65 27.84
C SER A 271 -4.29 -10.41 26.60
N GLY A 272 -4.72 -11.48 25.91
CA GLY A 272 -5.59 -11.45 24.75
C GLY A 272 -4.96 -10.89 23.46
N PRO A 273 -5.63 -11.06 22.30
CA PRO A 273 -5.09 -10.65 21.00
C PRO A 273 -4.78 -9.15 20.90
N ILE A 274 -5.63 -8.26 21.45
CA ILE A 274 -5.45 -6.80 21.40
C ILE A 274 -4.11 -6.38 22.04
N SER A 275 -3.66 -7.09 23.09
CA SER A 275 -2.35 -6.83 23.72
C SER A 275 -1.20 -7.15 22.77
N PHE A 276 -1.25 -8.28 22.06
CA PHE A 276 -0.22 -8.66 21.10
C PHE A 276 -0.23 -7.80 19.84
N MET A 277 -1.40 -7.32 19.38
CA MET A 277 -1.51 -6.39 18.25
C MET A 277 -0.68 -5.11 18.46
N LYS A 278 -0.52 -4.63 19.70
CA LYS A 278 0.34 -3.46 20.00
C LYS A 278 1.82 -3.68 19.64
N LEU A 279 2.31 -4.92 19.63
CA LEU A 279 3.67 -5.25 19.18
C LEU A 279 3.81 -5.03 17.66
N PHE A 280 2.81 -5.46 16.89
CA PHE A 280 2.77 -5.30 15.43
C PHE A 280 2.60 -3.83 15.04
N ASP A 281 1.77 -3.07 15.76
CA ASP A 281 1.53 -1.64 15.57
C ASP A 281 2.81 -0.81 15.81
N THR A 282 3.51 -1.13 16.91
CA THR A 282 4.81 -0.51 17.27
C THR A 282 5.90 -0.87 16.26
N ASN A 283 5.93 -2.11 15.77
CA ASN A 283 6.90 -2.55 14.76
C ASN A 283 6.79 -1.74 13.46
N VAL A 284 5.57 -1.40 12.99
CA VAL A 284 5.41 -0.49 11.85
C VAL A 284 5.94 0.90 12.17
N GLU A 285 5.62 1.45 13.34
CA GLU A 285 6.01 2.81 13.71
C GLU A 285 7.54 2.98 13.78
N VAL A 286 8.26 1.94 14.18
CA VAL A 286 9.73 1.89 14.11
C VAL A 286 10.23 1.77 12.66
N ILE A 287 9.71 0.83 11.87
CA ILE A 287 10.16 0.60 10.47
C ILE A 287 9.87 1.81 9.56
N LYS A 288 8.76 2.52 9.81
CA LYS A 288 8.34 3.78 9.18
C LYS A 288 9.43 4.86 9.22
N GLN A 289 10.30 4.85 10.23
CA GLN A 289 11.41 5.81 10.34
C GLN A 289 12.56 5.56 9.33
N GLY A 290 12.63 4.36 8.74
CA GLY A 290 13.62 3.98 7.71
C GLY A 290 13.04 3.61 6.34
N GLY A 291 11.71 3.71 6.16
CA GLY A 291 11.00 3.25 4.97
C GLY A 291 10.66 4.36 3.95
N LYS A 292 10.41 3.98 2.69
CA LYS A 292 9.92 4.90 1.65
C LYS A 292 8.46 5.34 1.82
N ARG A 293 7.65 4.55 2.53
CA ARG A 293 6.20 4.74 2.74
C ARG A 293 5.81 4.12 4.08
N ARG A 294 4.78 4.66 4.75
CA ARG A 294 4.11 4.02 5.90
C ARG A 294 3.58 2.64 5.48
N GLY A 295 3.97 1.59 6.19
CA GLY A 295 3.38 0.26 6.02
C GLY A 295 1.91 0.29 6.44
N ALA A 296 1.04 -0.42 5.71
CA ALA A 296 -0.36 -0.60 6.07
C ALA A 296 -0.56 -1.99 6.67
N GLN A 297 -1.22 -2.08 7.82
CA GLN A 297 -1.63 -3.33 8.43
C GLN A 297 -3.15 -3.47 8.48
N MET A 298 -3.63 -4.70 8.42
CA MET A 298 -5.04 -5.03 8.67
C MET A 298 -5.13 -6.12 9.73
N GLY A 299 -5.77 -5.83 10.86
CA GLY A 299 -6.03 -6.79 11.91
C GLY A 299 -7.43 -7.37 11.73
N THR A 300 -7.55 -8.68 11.74
CA THR A 300 -8.85 -9.35 11.66
C THR A 300 -9.09 -10.22 12.89
N LEU A 301 -10.35 -10.22 13.35
CA LEU A 301 -10.81 -11.07 14.43
C LEU A 301 -12.20 -11.62 14.10
N HIS A 302 -12.42 -12.90 14.36
CA HIS A 302 -13.69 -13.57 14.15
C HIS A 302 -14.73 -13.17 15.19
N VAL A 303 -16.00 -13.10 14.77
CA VAL A 303 -17.11 -12.67 15.62
C VAL A 303 -17.42 -13.63 16.79
N TRP A 304 -17.05 -14.91 16.66
CA TRP A 304 -17.08 -15.87 17.78
C TRP A 304 -15.95 -15.71 18.79
N HIS A 305 -14.93 -14.87 18.54
CA HIS A 305 -13.79 -14.76 19.44
C HIS A 305 -14.19 -14.05 20.76
N PRO A 306 -13.79 -14.52 21.96
CA PRO A 306 -14.35 -13.97 23.21
C PRO A 306 -14.01 -12.50 23.49
N ASP A 307 -12.88 -12.01 22.97
CA ASP A 307 -12.51 -10.58 23.05
C ASP A 307 -13.10 -9.71 21.92
N VAL A 308 -14.04 -10.20 21.09
CA VAL A 308 -14.62 -9.45 19.96
C VAL A 308 -15.13 -8.07 20.36
N ARG A 309 -15.84 -7.94 21.50
CA ARG A 309 -16.35 -6.66 22.02
C ARG A 309 -15.23 -5.70 22.44
N LYS A 310 -14.06 -6.19 22.86
CA LYS A 310 -12.88 -5.37 23.12
C LYS A 310 -12.16 -4.95 21.84
N PHE A 311 -12.12 -5.84 20.85
CA PHE A 311 -11.53 -5.58 19.54
C PHE A 311 -12.31 -4.49 18.78
N ILE A 312 -13.65 -4.57 18.76
CA ILE A 312 -14.51 -3.52 18.20
C ILE A 312 -14.23 -2.16 18.86
N LYS A 313 -14.12 -2.14 20.20
CA LYS A 313 -13.88 -0.90 20.98
C LYS A 313 -12.40 -0.50 21.07
N ALA A 314 -11.49 -1.19 20.38
CA ALA A 314 -10.06 -0.92 20.46
C ALA A 314 -9.66 0.42 19.82
N LYS A 315 -10.51 0.98 18.94
CA LYS A 315 -10.31 2.24 18.21
C LYS A 315 -11.50 3.21 18.30
N THR A 316 -12.29 3.15 19.38
CA THR A 316 -13.45 4.02 19.61
C THR A 316 -13.22 5.02 20.74
N GLY A 317 -13.83 6.21 20.66
CA GLY A 317 -13.73 7.23 21.72
C GLY A 317 -12.28 7.69 21.94
N GLU A 318 -11.85 7.86 23.19
CA GLU A 318 -10.48 8.31 23.52
C GLU A 318 -9.37 7.37 23.01
N LEU A 319 -9.68 6.10 22.70
CA LEU A 319 -8.69 5.14 22.20
C LEU A 319 -8.38 5.33 20.70
N LYS A 320 -9.24 6.03 19.95
CA LYS A 320 -9.16 6.10 18.48
C LYS A 320 -7.93 6.81 17.93
N ASP A 321 -7.36 7.73 18.71
CA ASP A 321 -6.14 8.48 18.39
C ASP A 321 -4.89 7.90 19.09
N ALA A 322 -5.05 6.89 19.96
CA ALA A 322 -4.01 6.40 20.87
C ALA A 322 -3.63 4.91 20.68
N HIS A 323 -4.52 4.08 20.14
CA HIS A 323 -4.29 2.64 19.93
C HIS A 323 -4.34 2.25 18.45
N LEU A 324 -3.55 1.24 18.08
CA LEU A 324 -3.64 0.53 16.80
C LEU A 324 -3.60 1.47 15.59
N GLN A 325 -2.70 2.45 15.62
CA GLN A 325 -2.68 3.58 14.70
C GLN A 325 -2.18 3.22 13.29
N ASN A 326 -1.38 2.16 13.15
CA ASN A 326 -0.90 1.62 11.88
C ASN A 326 -1.79 0.48 11.33
N PHE A 327 -2.83 0.10 12.08
CA PHE A 327 -3.84 -0.89 11.70
C PHE A 327 -5.14 -0.23 11.22
N ASN A 328 -5.71 -0.77 10.16
CA ASN A 328 -7.17 -0.93 10.08
C ASN A 328 -7.57 -2.23 10.77
N ILE A 329 -8.80 -2.33 11.27
CA ILE A 329 -9.34 -3.55 11.88
C ILE A 329 -10.67 -3.95 11.24
N SER A 330 -10.96 -5.25 11.18
CA SER A 330 -12.25 -5.76 10.69
C SER A 330 -12.69 -7.03 11.40
N VAL A 331 -14.00 -7.20 11.56
CA VAL A 331 -14.61 -8.41 12.12
C VAL A 331 -14.99 -9.37 11.00
N PHE A 332 -14.53 -10.62 11.10
CA PHE A 332 -15.04 -11.73 10.28
C PHE A 332 -16.37 -12.22 10.86
N VAL A 333 -17.45 -12.03 10.11
CA VAL A 333 -18.79 -12.53 10.47
C VAL A 333 -19.13 -13.77 9.65
N ASP A 334 -19.79 -14.72 10.30
CA ASP A 334 -20.43 -15.88 9.69
C ASP A 334 -21.95 -15.64 9.53
N ASP A 335 -22.61 -16.48 8.72
CA ASP A 335 -24.02 -16.29 8.40
C ASP A 335 -24.90 -16.52 9.63
N THR A 336 -24.52 -17.45 10.53
CA THR A 336 -25.21 -17.65 11.81
C THR A 336 -25.23 -16.39 12.67
N PHE A 337 -24.14 -15.62 12.72
CA PHE A 337 -24.14 -14.32 13.39
C PHE A 337 -25.09 -13.33 12.69
N MET A 338 -25.03 -13.24 11.36
CA MET A 338 -25.83 -12.29 10.59
C MET A 338 -27.34 -12.60 10.65
N GLU A 339 -27.74 -13.87 10.63
CA GLU A 339 -29.12 -14.32 10.77
C GLU A 339 -29.73 -13.85 12.11
N LYS A 340 -28.97 -14.00 13.22
CA LYS A 340 -29.38 -13.51 14.55
C LYS A 340 -29.35 -11.98 14.67
N ALA A 341 -28.32 -11.34 14.11
CA ALA A 341 -28.14 -9.88 14.15
C ALA A 341 -29.20 -9.12 13.34
N LEU A 342 -29.69 -9.70 12.24
CA LEU A 342 -30.73 -9.13 11.39
C LEU A 342 -32.16 -9.57 11.78
N GLY A 343 -32.29 -10.51 12.72
CA GLY A 343 -33.60 -11.00 13.18
C GLY A 343 -34.28 -11.98 12.21
N ALA A 344 -33.51 -12.68 11.38
CA ALA A 344 -33.98 -13.88 10.68
C ALA A 344 -34.04 -15.11 11.60
N ASP A 345 -33.28 -15.08 12.70
CA ASP A 345 -33.44 -15.95 13.87
C ASP A 345 -34.00 -15.10 15.03
N ASP A 346 -35.04 -15.65 15.69
CA ASP A 346 -35.74 -15.02 16.82
C ASP A 346 -34.86 -14.91 18.07
N ASP A 347 -33.94 -15.86 18.29
CA ASP A 347 -33.00 -15.84 19.40
C ASP A 347 -31.75 -15.02 19.03
N PRO A 348 -31.53 -13.83 19.60
CA PRO A 348 -30.36 -13.01 19.27
C PRO A 348 -29.06 -13.53 19.89
N LYS A 349 -29.09 -14.56 20.75
CA LYS A 349 -27.89 -15.06 21.44
C LYS A 349 -26.92 -15.73 20.49
N TYR A 350 -25.72 -15.17 20.41
CA TYR A 350 -24.60 -15.74 19.68
C TYR A 350 -23.49 -16.18 20.66
N PRO A 351 -23.19 -17.49 20.77
CA PRO A 351 -22.18 -17.97 21.72
C PRO A 351 -20.75 -17.74 21.23
N LEU A 352 -19.86 -17.38 22.14
CA LEU A 352 -18.43 -17.12 21.90
C LEU A 352 -17.59 -18.38 22.15
N ILE A 353 -16.61 -18.66 21.30
CA ILE A 353 -15.79 -19.87 21.28
C ILE A 353 -14.34 -19.53 21.67
N ASN A 354 -13.82 -20.12 22.74
CA ASN A 354 -12.38 -20.07 23.03
C ASN A 354 -11.61 -20.92 22.00
N PRO A 355 -10.71 -20.33 21.17
CA PRO A 355 -10.05 -21.03 20.07
C PRO A 355 -9.07 -22.12 20.57
N ARG A 356 -8.41 -21.90 21.71
CA ARG A 356 -7.50 -22.87 22.31
C ARG A 356 -8.26 -24.09 22.80
N ILE A 357 -9.37 -23.91 23.53
CA ILE A 357 -10.16 -25.06 24.02
C ILE A 357 -10.78 -25.83 22.85
N PHE A 358 -11.21 -25.13 21.79
CA PHE A 358 -11.68 -25.77 20.57
C PHE A 358 -10.59 -26.63 19.92
N TYR A 359 -9.38 -26.11 19.78
CA TYR A 359 -8.25 -26.88 19.23
C TYR A 359 -7.83 -28.05 20.15
N ASP A 360 -7.68 -27.83 21.46
CA ASP A 360 -7.38 -28.88 22.46
C ASP A 360 -8.42 -30.02 22.44
N LYS A 361 -9.68 -29.75 22.06
CA LYS A 361 -10.78 -30.73 22.03
C LYS A 361 -10.98 -31.43 20.68
N THR A 362 -10.73 -30.74 19.57
CA THR A 362 -11.08 -31.23 18.21
C THR A 362 -9.87 -31.55 17.32
N GLY A 363 -8.67 -31.07 17.68
CA GLY A 363 -7.50 -31.13 16.81
C GLY A 363 -7.57 -30.23 15.57
N ARG A 364 -8.59 -29.38 15.43
CA ARG A 364 -8.82 -28.49 14.29
C ARG A 364 -8.85 -27.02 14.73
N LYS A 365 -8.47 -26.12 13.83
CA LYS A 365 -8.50 -24.67 14.11
C LYS A 365 -9.90 -24.12 13.79
N PRO A 366 -10.53 -23.30 14.65
CA PRO A 366 -11.88 -22.79 14.41
C PRO A 366 -11.99 -21.90 13.15
N VAL A 367 -10.87 -21.34 12.68
CA VAL A 367 -10.78 -20.52 11.46
C VAL A 367 -10.84 -21.34 10.15
N GLU A 368 -10.78 -22.68 10.22
CA GLU A 368 -10.84 -23.60 9.06
C GLU A 368 -12.27 -23.95 8.61
N TYR A 369 -13.26 -23.38 9.30
CA TYR A 369 -14.68 -23.41 8.95
C TYR A 369 -15.10 -22.05 8.39
N VAL A 370 -15.98 -22.04 7.38
CA VAL A 370 -16.61 -20.82 6.84
C VAL A 370 -17.70 -20.33 7.80
N ASP A 371 -18.56 -21.24 8.27
CA ASP A 371 -19.44 -21.06 9.41
C ASP A 371 -19.25 -22.22 10.40
N ILE A 372 -18.64 -21.94 11.55
CA ILE A 372 -18.30 -22.94 12.57
C ILE A 372 -19.54 -23.52 13.30
N ARG A 373 -20.70 -22.85 13.21
CA ARG A 373 -21.96 -23.33 13.80
C ARG A 373 -22.71 -24.27 12.86
N LYS A 374 -22.53 -24.10 11.54
CA LYS A 374 -23.13 -24.95 10.51
C LYS A 374 -22.25 -26.13 10.09
N GLU A 375 -20.91 -26.04 10.24
CA GLU A 375 -19.96 -27.07 9.79
C GLU A 375 -19.34 -27.96 10.90
N ALA A 376 -19.46 -27.60 12.18
CA ALA A 376 -18.76 -28.29 13.27
C ALA A 376 -19.65 -28.62 14.48
N GLU A 377 -19.45 -29.79 15.08
CA GLU A 377 -19.90 -30.06 16.43
C GLU A 377 -19.02 -29.25 17.40
N VAL A 378 -19.55 -28.14 17.93
CA VAL A 378 -18.83 -27.28 18.86
C VAL A 378 -18.96 -27.82 20.30
N PRO A 379 -17.88 -28.31 20.94
CA PRO A 379 -17.96 -28.87 22.28
C PRO A 379 -18.36 -27.81 23.31
N LYS A 380 -19.22 -28.16 24.27
CA LYS A 380 -19.81 -27.21 25.22
C LYS A 380 -18.77 -26.48 26.05
N GLU A 381 -17.65 -27.13 26.38
CA GLU A 381 -16.55 -26.58 27.15
C GLU A 381 -15.75 -25.50 26.39
N THR A 382 -15.96 -25.36 25.08
CA THR A 382 -15.36 -24.28 24.28
C THR A 382 -16.15 -22.97 24.39
N VAL A 383 -17.40 -23.02 24.86
CA VAL A 383 -18.27 -21.83 24.97
C VAL A 383 -17.81 -20.98 26.16
N TRP A 384 -17.23 -19.83 25.86
CA TRP A 384 -16.70 -18.88 26.86
C TRP A 384 -17.79 -17.96 27.43
N GLY A 385 -18.87 -17.78 26.69
CA GLY A 385 -20.01 -16.94 27.05
C GLY A 385 -20.95 -16.73 25.86
N GLU A 386 -21.91 -15.82 26.00
CA GLU A 386 -22.85 -15.44 24.96
C GLU A 386 -22.91 -13.91 24.84
N VAL A 387 -23.25 -13.41 23.65
CA VAL A 387 -23.56 -12.00 23.38
C VAL A 387 -24.87 -11.91 22.63
N ASP A 388 -25.57 -10.79 22.77
CA ASP A 388 -26.65 -10.42 21.86
C ASP A 388 -26.03 -9.97 20.52
N ALA A 389 -26.40 -10.65 19.43
CA ALA A 389 -25.87 -10.39 18.10
C ALA A 389 -26.34 -9.05 17.52
N ARG A 390 -27.55 -8.60 17.87
CA ARG A 390 -28.15 -7.36 17.39
C ARG A 390 -27.47 -6.15 18.06
N ASP A 391 -27.14 -6.28 19.34
CA ASP A 391 -26.32 -5.30 20.06
C ASP A 391 -24.85 -5.30 19.59
N LEU A 392 -24.22 -6.46 19.40
CA LEU A 392 -22.83 -6.52 18.92
C LEU A 392 -22.70 -5.95 17.49
N PHE A 393 -23.67 -6.23 16.61
CA PHE A 393 -23.73 -5.66 15.26
C PHE A 393 -23.94 -4.13 15.30
N ARG A 394 -24.71 -3.61 16.27
CA ARG A 394 -24.82 -2.17 16.50
C ARG A 394 -23.49 -1.57 16.95
N GLU A 395 -22.78 -2.19 17.89
CA GLU A 395 -21.46 -1.73 18.32
C GLU A 395 -20.42 -1.72 17.19
N ILE A 396 -20.49 -2.68 16.25
CA ILE A 396 -19.68 -2.69 15.02
C ILE A 396 -20.00 -1.47 14.14
N ALA A 397 -21.29 -1.22 13.87
CA ALA A 397 -21.73 -0.10 13.03
C ALA A 397 -21.41 1.27 13.65
N GLU A 398 -21.57 1.41 14.98
CA GLU A 398 -21.24 2.61 15.74
C GLU A 398 -19.71 2.88 15.74
N GLY A 399 -18.88 1.85 15.90
CA GLY A 399 -17.42 1.99 15.81
C GLY A 399 -16.95 2.42 14.41
N ALA A 400 -17.49 1.76 13.37
CA ALA A 400 -17.22 2.11 11.98
C ALA A 400 -17.64 3.56 11.64
N TRP A 401 -18.67 4.10 12.31
CA TRP A 401 -19.09 5.49 12.19
C TRP A 401 -18.20 6.49 12.96
N ASP A 402 -17.72 6.15 14.17
CA ASP A 402 -16.84 7.02 14.98
C ASP A 402 -15.39 7.12 14.44
N SER A 403 -14.89 6.06 13.79
CA SER A 403 -13.46 5.92 13.45
C SER A 403 -13.15 5.38 12.05
N GLY A 404 -14.13 4.84 11.33
CA GLY A 404 -13.90 4.06 10.10
C GLY A 404 -13.50 2.60 10.35
N ASP A 405 -13.35 2.18 11.60
CA ASP A 405 -12.98 0.84 12.06
C ASP A 405 -13.94 0.37 13.18
N PRO A 406 -14.34 -0.92 13.27
CA PRO A 406 -13.95 -2.01 12.40
C PRO A 406 -14.81 -2.15 11.14
N GLY A 407 -14.18 -2.55 10.04
CA GLY A 407 -14.91 -3.05 8.87
C GLY A 407 -15.56 -4.42 9.12
N LEU A 408 -16.39 -4.86 8.17
CA LEU A 408 -17.02 -6.19 8.19
C LEU A 408 -16.52 -7.04 7.03
N ILE A 409 -16.29 -8.34 7.29
CA ILE A 409 -15.92 -9.32 6.27
C ILE A 409 -16.88 -10.52 6.38
N TYR A 410 -17.79 -10.62 5.43
CA TYR A 410 -18.76 -11.72 5.33
C TYR A 410 -18.06 -13.00 4.85
N LYS A 411 -17.74 -13.92 5.77
CA LYS A 411 -16.85 -15.06 5.46
C LYS A 411 -17.47 -16.04 4.47
N ALA A 412 -18.80 -16.21 4.49
CA ALA A 412 -19.54 -17.00 3.52
C ALA A 412 -19.42 -16.42 2.10
N ASN A 413 -19.81 -15.15 1.90
CA ASN A 413 -19.69 -14.47 0.61
C ASN A 413 -18.24 -14.48 0.07
N LEU A 414 -17.26 -14.26 0.94
CA LEU A 414 -15.84 -14.36 0.60
C LEU A 414 -15.48 -15.77 0.08
N ASN A 415 -15.87 -16.83 0.80
CA ASN A 415 -15.50 -18.20 0.43
C ASN A 415 -16.39 -18.83 -0.64
N ALA A 416 -17.59 -18.32 -0.90
CA ALA A 416 -18.46 -18.74 -2.01
C ALA A 416 -17.80 -18.52 -3.39
N SER A 417 -16.81 -17.63 -3.47
CA SER A 417 -15.99 -17.37 -4.67
C SER A 417 -14.54 -17.88 -4.55
N ASN A 418 -14.21 -18.67 -3.53
CA ASN A 418 -12.86 -19.20 -3.31
C ASN A 418 -12.63 -20.46 -4.19
N PRO A 419 -11.76 -20.40 -5.22
CA PRO A 419 -11.57 -21.50 -6.17
C PRO A 419 -10.76 -22.68 -5.61
N LEU A 420 -10.28 -22.56 -4.36
CA LEU A 420 -9.51 -23.58 -3.65
C LEU A 420 -10.21 -23.99 -2.33
N LEU A 421 -11.52 -23.71 -2.20
CA LEU A 421 -12.24 -23.94 -0.95
C LEU A 421 -12.24 -25.42 -0.55
N GLY A 422 -11.53 -25.73 0.54
CA GLY A 422 -11.49 -27.06 1.12
C GLY A 422 -10.31 -27.93 0.68
N GLU A 423 -9.49 -27.48 -0.27
CA GLU A 423 -8.28 -28.17 -0.70
C GLU A 423 -7.26 -28.31 0.45
N GLU A 424 -6.57 -29.44 0.56
CA GLU A 424 -5.44 -29.59 1.48
C GLU A 424 -4.15 -29.09 0.82
N ILE A 425 -3.60 -27.99 1.34
CA ILE A 425 -2.38 -27.37 0.79
C ILE A 425 -1.21 -27.59 1.74
N GLU A 426 -0.08 -28.09 1.20
CA GLU A 426 1.22 -28.11 1.87
C GLU A 426 2.16 -27.05 1.30
N VAL A 427 2.55 -26.06 2.10
CA VAL A 427 3.58 -25.07 1.74
C VAL A 427 4.63 -25.03 2.84
N ALA A 428 5.91 -25.19 2.47
CA ALA A 428 7.05 -25.18 3.41
C ALA A 428 6.88 -26.11 4.63
N ARG A 429 6.25 -27.28 4.44
CA ARG A 429 5.86 -28.28 5.46
C ARG A 429 4.68 -27.93 6.37
N TYR A 430 4.00 -26.81 6.12
CA TYR A 430 2.73 -26.47 6.80
C TYR A 430 1.56 -27.01 5.98
N LYS A 431 0.76 -27.89 6.58
CA LYS A 431 -0.50 -28.42 6.02
C LYS A 431 -1.70 -27.70 6.60
N PHE A 432 -2.66 -27.33 5.76
CA PHE A 432 -3.91 -26.71 6.18
C PHE A 432 -5.02 -26.92 5.14
N LYS A 433 -6.28 -26.95 5.60
CA LYS A 433 -7.46 -26.83 4.73
C LYS A 433 -7.52 -25.39 4.22
N TYR A 434 -7.58 -25.19 2.91
CA TYR A 434 -7.57 -23.86 2.31
C TYR A 434 -8.95 -23.21 2.39
N VAL A 435 -9.02 -22.15 3.18
CA VAL A 435 -10.20 -21.29 3.40
C VAL A 435 -9.67 -19.87 3.50
N TRP A 436 -10.31 -18.90 2.85
CA TRP A 436 -9.98 -17.50 3.04
C TRP A 436 -10.40 -17.06 4.45
N ARG A 437 -9.39 -17.02 5.34
CA ARG A 437 -9.47 -16.71 6.78
C ARG A 437 -8.73 -15.43 7.18
N SER A 438 -8.12 -14.74 6.24
CA SER A 438 -7.48 -13.43 6.43
C SER A 438 -7.51 -12.65 5.12
N VAL A 439 -7.50 -11.31 5.19
CA VAL A 439 -7.51 -10.41 4.04
C VAL A 439 -6.53 -9.25 4.26
N ASN A 440 -6.01 -8.69 3.17
CA ASN A 440 -5.09 -7.55 3.17
C ASN A 440 -5.84 -6.20 3.06
N PRO A 441 -5.22 -5.05 3.44
CA PRO A 441 -5.87 -3.73 3.48
C PRO A 441 -6.15 -3.08 2.10
N CYS A 442 -6.54 -3.84 1.07
CA CYS A 442 -6.75 -3.29 -0.28
C CYS A 442 -7.99 -3.88 -0.97
N VAL A 443 -8.91 -3.00 -1.37
CA VAL A 443 -10.02 -3.26 -2.31
C VAL A 443 -9.59 -3.02 -3.76
N THR A 444 -10.34 -3.53 -4.74
CA THR A 444 -9.93 -3.64 -6.15
C THR A 444 -10.72 -2.73 -7.09
N GLY A 445 -10.45 -2.79 -8.40
CA GLY A 445 -11.25 -2.11 -9.42
C GLY A 445 -12.60 -2.81 -9.71
N ASP A 446 -12.84 -3.92 -9.05
CA ASP A 446 -13.81 -4.96 -9.35
C ASP A 446 -14.67 -5.31 -8.12
N THR A 447 -14.21 -4.92 -6.91
CA THR A 447 -15.09 -4.38 -5.86
C THR A 447 -16.08 -3.40 -6.49
N ARG A 448 -17.38 -3.55 -6.21
CA ARG A 448 -18.39 -2.75 -6.87
C ARG A 448 -18.60 -1.42 -6.12
N VAL A 449 -19.17 -0.37 -6.74
CA VAL A 449 -19.43 0.95 -6.11
C VAL A 449 -20.78 1.65 -6.43
N LEU A 450 -21.72 1.94 -5.47
CA LEU A 450 -23.17 2.36 -5.52
C LEU A 450 -23.46 3.71 -6.14
N THR A 451 -22.79 3.97 -7.25
CA THR A 451 -23.23 5.01 -8.16
C THR A 451 -24.67 4.75 -8.62
N ARG A 452 -25.31 5.86 -8.98
CA ARG A 452 -26.74 6.12 -9.30
C ARG A 452 -27.46 5.18 -10.30
N HIS A 453 -26.94 3.98 -10.64
CA HIS A 453 -27.57 3.07 -11.60
C HIS A 453 -27.58 1.52 -11.29
N GLY A 454 -27.10 0.91 -10.18
CA GLY A 454 -27.12 -0.60 -10.04
C GLY A 454 -26.37 -1.28 -8.86
N TYR A 455 -25.75 -2.50 -9.05
CA TYR A 455 -24.49 -3.00 -8.36
C TYR A 455 -23.27 -3.36 -9.33
N MET A 456 -22.10 -2.64 -9.34
CA MET A 456 -21.07 -2.47 -10.44
C MET A 456 -19.59 -2.21 -10.06
N PRO A 457 -18.58 -2.76 -10.79
CA PRO A 457 -17.15 -2.45 -10.64
C PRO A 457 -16.71 -0.97 -10.63
N ILE A 458 -15.75 -0.62 -9.75
CA ILE A 458 -14.97 0.65 -9.78
C ILE A 458 -14.38 0.95 -11.18
N ALA A 459 -14.06 -0.07 -11.98
CA ALA A 459 -13.49 0.06 -13.32
C ALA A 459 -14.45 0.67 -14.38
N GLU A 460 -15.77 0.46 -14.24
CA GLU A 460 -16.77 1.06 -15.13
C GLU A 460 -16.87 2.59 -14.85
N VAL A 461 -16.68 2.99 -13.60
CA VAL A 461 -16.69 4.40 -13.15
C VAL A 461 -15.55 5.18 -13.78
N TYR A 462 -14.36 4.58 -13.72
CA TYR A 462 -13.15 5.11 -14.32
C TYR A 462 -13.30 5.32 -15.84
N ARG A 463 -14.10 4.50 -16.52
CA ARG A 463 -14.36 4.64 -17.97
C ARG A 463 -15.23 5.88 -18.26
N ARG A 464 -16.33 6.07 -17.54
CA ARG A 464 -17.23 7.23 -17.70
C ARG A 464 -16.55 8.57 -17.41
N ALA A 465 -15.73 8.61 -16.37
CA ALA A 465 -14.96 9.80 -16.02
C ALA A 465 -13.95 10.19 -17.11
N LYS A 466 -13.50 9.22 -17.91
CA LYS A 466 -12.45 9.38 -18.94
C LYS A 466 -12.98 9.62 -20.34
N GLU A 467 -14.13 9.04 -20.69
CA GLU A 467 -14.70 9.06 -22.05
C GLU A 467 -15.92 9.99 -22.19
N GLN A 468 -16.56 10.34 -21.07
CA GLN A 468 -17.80 11.15 -21.03
C GLN A 468 -17.71 12.35 -20.06
N GLY A 469 -16.59 12.50 -19.35
CA GLY A 469 -16.38 13.56 -18.35
C GLY A 469 -17.15 13.37 -17.04
N GLU A 470 -17.77 12.21 -16.83
CA GLU A 470 -18.75 11.99 -15.76
C GLU A 470 -18.21 11.06 -14.66
N VAL A 471 -18.08 11.60 -13.43
CA VAL A 471 -17.63 10.82 -12.26
C VAL A 471 -18.83 10.25 -11.50
N VAL A 472 -18.83 8.94 -11.29
CA VAL A 472 -19.95 8.19 -10.72
C VAL A 472 -19.44 6.98 -9.92
N LEU A 473 -19.07 7.13 -8.63
CA LEU A 473 -18.77 6.08 -7.61
C LEU A 473 -19.96 5.92 -6.61
N LEU A 474 -19.96 4.92 -5.68
CA LEU A 474 -20.50 4.97 -4.26
C LEU A 474 -20.60 3.67 -3.35
N THR A 475 -19.84 2.56 -3.48
CA THR A 475 -20.01 1.23 -2.74
C THR A 475 -21.44 0.59 -2.66
N GLU A 476 -22.03 -0.28 -3.53
CA GLU A 476 -21.80 -1.00 -4.82
C GLU A 476 -22.85 -0.72 -6.00
N GLY A 477 -22.56 -0.43 -7.31
CA GLY A 477 -23.45 0.43 -8.24
C GLY A 477 -23.78 0.18 -9.76
N VAL A 478 -23.88 1.15 -10.66
CA VAL A 478 -24.32 1.04 -12.12
C VAL A 478 -24.57 -0.29 -12.89
N GLU A 479 -25.78 -0.46 -13.45
CA GLU A 479 -25.86 -0.70 -14.90
C GLU A 479 -26.65 0.41 -15.62
N LYS A 480 -25.90 1.06 -16.52
CA LYS A 480 -26.17 2.14 -17.48
C LYS A 480 -26.72 3.52 -17.08
#